data_AF-A0A974RZ99-F1
#
_entry.id   AF-A0A974RZ99-F1
#
_cell.length_a   1.000
_cell.length_b   1.000
_cell.length_c   1.000
_cell.angle_alpha   90.00
_cell.angle_beta   90.00
_cell.angle_gamma   90.00
#
_symmetry.space_group_name_H-M   'P 1'
#
loop_
_entity.id
_entity.type
_entity.pdbx_description
1 polymer ?
#
loop_
_entity_poly.entity_id
_entity_poly.type
_entity_poly.pdbx_seq_one_letter_code
_entity_poly.pdbx_strand_id
1 'polypeptide(L)'
;MDNQNQIDNLVENFKKHPPKIIGGYKKPGWALKVLEKTSNDSTEIEPDGTITAKAILEAKDLTYYPAFLTIDISKKGQIVGAYLLSEKAEQFELLPFELAKDFVGKAEAELTPFRYRTLDKIEGDEAQVNWPEFS
;
A
#
# COMPACT_ATOMS: atom_id res chain seq x y z
N MET A 1 3.55 20.28 17.57
CA MET A 1 3.33 19.36 18.69
C MET A 1 2.08 18.48 18.50
N ASP A 2 1.37 18.61 17.37
CA ASP A 2 0.07 17.94 17.17
C ASP A 2 0.13 16.55 16.49
N ASN A 3 1.09 16.30 15.59
CA ASN A 3 1.16 15.02 14.86
C ASN A 3 1.43 13.80 15.77
N GLN A 4 2.29 13.94 16.79
CA GLN A 4 2.62 12.82 17.67
C GLN A 4 1.39 12.37 18.48
N ASN A 5 0.68 13.34 19.07
CA ASN A 5 -0.56 13.08 19.81
C ASN A 5 -1.66 12.49 18.90
N GLN A 6 -1.72 12.89 17.63
CA GLN A 6 -2.67 12.32 16.68
C GLN A 6 -2.35 10.86 16.35
N ILE A 7 -1.07 10.52 16.13
CA ILE A 7 -0.63 9.14 15.88
C ILE A 7 -0.90 8.27 17.11
N ASP A 8 -0.58 8.76 18.32
CA ASP A 8 -0.78 8.00 19.55
C ASP A 8 -2.27 7.69 19.79
N ASN A 9 -3.15 8.68 19.56
CA ASN A 9 -4.61 8.48 19.62
C ASN A 9 -5.10 7.47 18.57
N LEU A 10 -4.53 7.50 17.36
CA LEU A 10 -4.89 6.59 16.28
C LEU A 10 -4.48 5.15 16.59
N VAL A 11 -3.28 4.95 17.14
CA VAL A 11 -2.77 3.65 17.62
C VAL A 11 -3.62 3.13 18.78
N GLU A 12 -3.99 3.97 19.74
CA GLU A 12 -4.90 3.57 20.82
C GLU A 12 -6.27 3.15 20.30
N ASN A 13 -6.81 3.87 19.31
CA ASN A 13 -8.06 3.50 18.67
C ASN A 13 -7.95 2.14 17.96
N PHE A 14 -6.86 1.86 17.24
CA PHE A 14 -6.64 0.57 16.61
C PHE A 14 -6.46 -0.58 17.61
N LYS A 15 -5.92 -0.33 18.80
CA LYS A 15 -5.88 -1.35 19.86
C LYS A 15 -7.28 -1.73 20.35
N LYS A 16 -8.21 -0.77 20.40
CA LYS A 16 -9.62 -1.00 20.81
C LYS A 16 -10.45 -1.58 19.66
N HIS A 17 -10.19 -1.14 18.45
CA HIS A 17 -10.88 -1.51 17.22
C HIS A 17 -9.87 -1.81 16.12
N PRO A 18 -9.29 -3.04 16.10
CA PRO A 18 -8.26 -3.40 15.13
C PRO A 18 -8.75 -3.20 13.69
N PRO A 19 -8.00 -2.46 12.85
CA PRO A 19 -8.36 -2.31 11.46
C PRO A 19 -8.29 -3.67 10.76
N LYS A 20 -9.29 -3.96 9.93
CA LYS A 20 -9.30 -5.17 9.12
C LYS A 20 -8.52 -4.91 7.84
N ILE A 21 -7.24 -5.29 7.84
CA ILE A 21 -6.38 -5.14 6.68
C ILE A 21 -6.87 -6.04 5.54
N ILE A 22 -6.95 -5.48 4.34
CA ILE A 22 -7.38 -6.17 3.13
C ILE A 22 -6.15 -6.69 2.40
N GLY A 23 -6.12 -8.00 2.13
CA GLY A 23 -5.02 -8.63 1.41
C GLY A 23 -4.80 -10.06 1.84
N GLY A 24 -3.54 -10.53 1.76
CA GLY A 24 -3.19 -11.91 2.05
C GLY A 24 -3.78 -12.90 1.04
N TYR A 25 -4.10 -12.43 -0.17
CA TYR A 25 -4.73 -13.26 -1.19
C TYR A 25 -3.74 -14.25 -1.79
N LYS A 26 -4.21 -15.42 -2.23
CA LYS A 26 -3.38 -16.39 -2.96
C LYS A 26 -3.20 -16.08 -4.45
N LYS A 27 -3.99 -15.15 -4.98
CA LYS A 27 -3.95 -14.77 -6.41
C LYS A 27 -3.95 -13.25 -6.53
N PRO A 28 -3.10 -12.67 -7.40
CA PRO A 28 -3.01 -11.21 -7.55
C PRO A 28 -4.30 -10.60 -8.12
N GLY A 29 -5.09 -11.36 -8.88
CA GLY A 29 -6.38 -10.89 -9.40
C GLY A 29 -7.41 -10.53 -8.32
N TRP A 30 -7.28 -11.05 -7.10
CA TRP A 30 -8.15 -10.63 -5.99
C TRP A 30 -7.74 -9.28 -5.42
N ALA A 31 -6.44 -9.00 -5.32
CA ALA A 31 -5.95 -7.68 -4.97
C ALA A 31 -6.36 -6.63 -6.03
N LEU A 32 -6.25 -6.99 -7.32
CA LEU A 32 -6.69 -6.13 -8.42
C LEU A 32 -8.17 -5.74 -8.30
N LYS A 33 -9.06 -6.71 -8.07
CA LYS A 33 -10.50 -6.45 -7.91
C LYS A 33 -10.83 -5.53 -6.74
N VAL A 34 -10.00 -5.48 -5.70
CA VAL A 34 -10.18 -4.52 -4.60
C VAL A 34 -9.79 -3.13 -5.09
N LEU A 35 -8.66 -3.00 -5.77
CA LEU A 35 -8.19 -1.71 -6.33
C LEU A 35 -9.18 -1.15 -7.36
N GLU A 36 -9.81 -1.99 -8.18
CA GLU A 36 -10.86 -1.59 -9.14
C GLU A 36 -12.13 -1.04 -8.46
N LYS A 37 -12.37 -1.39 -7.19
CA LYS A 37 -13.51 -0.86 -6.41
C LYS A 37 -13.20 0.47 -5.74
N THR A 38 -11.93 0.87 -5.67
CA THR A 38 -11.56 2.19 -5.14
C THR A 38 -11.82 3.25 -6.20
N SER A 39 -12.36 4.40 -5.79
CA SER A 39 -12.74 5.49 -6.70
C SER A 39 -11.55 6.32 -7.19
N ASN A 40 -10.37 6.17 -6.60
CA ASN A 40 -9.16 6.88 -6.99
C ASN A 40 -8.73 6.50 -8.41
N ASP A 41 -7.99 7.38 -9.07
CA ASP A 41 -7.30 7.02 -10.30
C ASP A 41 -6.18 6.02 -10.03
N SER A 42 -5.76 5.29 -11.07
CA SER A 42 -4.65 4.33 -10.95
C SER A 42 -3.33 5.01 -10.60
N THR A 43 -3.14 6.26 -11.03
CA THR A 43 -2.02 7.13 -10.71
C THR A 43 -2.51 8.56 -10.54
N GLU A 44 -1.93 9.28 -9.57
CA GLU A 44 -2.23 10.69 -9.29
C GLU A 44 -0.91 11.41 -8.97
N ILE A 45 -0.74 12.62 -9.52
CA ILE A 45 0.44 13.46 -9.25
C ILE A 45 0.12 14.36 -8.06
N GLU A 46 0.90 14.24 -7.01
CA GLU A 46 0.76 15.02 -5.79
C GLU A 46 1.30 16.46 -5.96
N PRO A 47 0.85 17.43 -5.14
CA PRO A 47 1.31 18.82 -5.23
C PRO A 47 2.83 19.01 -5.07
N ASP A 48 3.50 18.08 -4.39
CA ASP A 48 4.95 18.08 -4.18
C ASP A 48 5.75 17.40 -5.32
N GLY A 49 5.06 16.91 -6.35
CA GLY A 49 5.65 16.24 -7.52
C GLY A 49 5.89 14.74 -7.34
N THR A 50 5.52 14.15 -6.20
CA THR A 50 5.47 12.70 -6.05
C THR A 50 4.27 12.11 -6.79
N ILE A 51 4.30 10.80 -7.06
CA ILE A 51 3.21 10.08 -7.71
C ILE A 51 2.62 9.08 -6.72
N THR A 52 1.33 9.18 -6.45
CA THR A 52 0.58 8.15 -5.75
C THR A 52 0.02 7.17 -6.78
N ALA A 53 0.30 5.88 -6.63
CA ALA A 53 -0.09 4.84 -7.57
C ALA A 53 -0.74 3.65 -6.88
N LYS A 54 -1.82 3.13 -7.47
CA LYS A 54 -2.38 1.83 -7.12
C LYS A 54 -1.37 0.75 -7.46
N ALA A 55 -1.13 -0.15 -6.51
CA ALA A 55 -0.17 -1.23 -6.66
C ALA A 55 -0.66 -2.53 -6.02
N ILE A 56 -0.16 -3.63 -6.54
CA ILE A 56 -0.25 -4.94 -5.91
C ILE A 56 1.13 -5.23 -5.31
N LEU A 57 1.15 -5.50 -4.01
CA LEU A 57 2.34 -5.99 -3.32
C LEU A 57 2.28 -7.51 -3.25
N GLU A 58 3.38 -8.16 -3.58
CA GLU A 58 3.62 -9.58 -3.35
C GLU A 58 4.52 -9.74 -2.14
N ALA A 59 3.98 -10.34 -1.09
CA ALA A 59 4.71 -10.69 0.12
C ALA A 59 5.66 -11.86 -0.12
N LYS A 60 6.65 -12.02 0.77
CA LYS A 60 7.61 -13.13 0.72
C LYS A 60 6.95 -14.51 0.81
N ASP A 61 5.83 -14.61 1.51
CA ASP A 61 5.01 -15.82 1.60
C ASP A 61 4.12 -16.09 0.36
N LEU A 62 4.32 -15.34 -0.73
CA LEU A 62 3.58 -15.44 -1.99
C LEU A 62 2.09 -15.08 -1.87
N THR A 63 1.75 -14.26 -0.88
CA THR A 63 0.42 -13.65 -0.79
C THR A 63 0.41 -12.21 -1.30
N TYR A 64 -0.77 -11.76 -1.74
CA TYR A 64 -0.92 -10.50 -2.46
C TYR A 64 -1.80 -9.50 -1.69
N TYR A 65 -1.36 -8.25 -1.68
CA TYR A 65 -2.01 -7.15 -0.97
C TYR A 65 -2.28 -5.99 -1.94
N PRO A 66 -3.51 -5.47 -2.02
CA PRO A 66 -3.76 -4.18 -2.66
C PRO A 66 -3.13 -3.07 -1.82
N ALA A 67 -2.48 -2.12 -2.47
CA ALA A 67 -1.82 -1.01 -1.80
C ALA A 67 -1.83 0.25 -2.67
N PHE A 68 -1.50 1.37 -2.03
CA PHE A 68 -1.11 2.61 -2.69
C PHE A 68 0.35 2.87 -2.37
N LEU A 69 1.14 3.23 -3.38
CA LEU A 69 2.54 3.59 -3.23
C LEU A 69 2.72 5.05 -3.59
N THR A 70 3.46 5.78 -2.76
CA THR A 70 3.94 7.12 -3.11
C THR A 70 5.37 7.01 -3.63
N ILE A 71 5.60 7.54 -4.81
CA ILE A 71 6.80 7.31 -5.63
C ILE A 71 7.43 8.66 -5.96
N ASP A 72 8.72 8.79 -5.64
CA ASP A 72 9.51 9.98 -5.94
C ASP A 72 10.29 9.77 -7.24
N ILE A 73 9.76 10.32 -8.33
CA ILE A 73 10.37 10.25 -9.66
C ILE A 73 11.66 11.07 -9.75
N SER A 74 11.80 12.14 -8.96
CA SER A 74 13.05 12.91 -8.88
C SER A 74 14.20 12.06 -8.33
N LYS A 75 13.87 10.99 -7.59
CA LYS A 75 14.79 9.98 -7.07
C LYS A 75 14.66 8.64 -7.81
N LYS A 76 14.43 8.67 -9.12
CA LYS A 76 14.44 7.48 -10.01
C LYS A 76 13.42 6.42 -9.61
N GLY A 77 12.24 6.83 -9.11
CA GLY A 77 11.18 5.91 -8.75
C GLY A 77 11.31 5.32 -7.34
N GLN A 78 11.99 6.03 -6.44
CA GLN A 78 12.10 5.60 -5.06
C GLN A 78 10.71 5.57 -4.40
N ILE A 79 10.34 4.44 -3.80
CA ILE A 79 9.14 4.36 -2.94
C ILE A 79 9.40 5.16 -1.66
N VAL A 80 8.62 6.21 -1.45
CA VAL A 80 8.68 7.09 -0.26
C VAL A 80 7.49 6.90 0.69
N GLY A 81 6.48 6.15 0.26
CA GLY A 81 5.35 5.74 1.10
C GLY A 81 4.67 4.48 0.59
N ALA A 82 4.16 3.65 1.51
CA ALA A 82 3.37 2.47 1.19
C ALA A 82 2.15 2.41 2.13
N TYR A 83 0.97 2.27 1.55
CA TYR A 83 -0.29 2.28 2.28
C TYR A 83 -1.11 1.04 1.96
N LEU A 84 -1.48 0.27 2.98
CA LEU A 84 -2.37 -0.87 2.86
C LEU A 84 -3.82 -0.42 2.99
N LEU A 85 -4.73 -1.13 2.33
CA LEU A 85 -6.16 -0.89 2.47
C LEU A 85 -6.69 -1.58 3.72
N SER A 86 -7.56 -0.90 4.45
CA SER A 86 -8.37 -1.47 5.52
C SER A 86 -9.86 -1.19 5.29
N GLU A 87 -10.71 -2.05 5.82
CA GLU A 87 -12.17 -1.90 5.72
C GLU A 87 -12.73 -1.32 7.02
N LYS A 88 -13.47 -0.20 6.92
CA LYS A 88 -14.20 0.39 8.04
C LYS A 88 -15.54 0.95 7.58
N ALA A 89 -16.62 0.46 8.20
CA ALA A 89 -17.99 0.92 7.96
C ALA A 89 -18.32 1.09 6.46
N GLU A 90 -18.00 0.07 5.66
CA GLU A 90 -18.23 -0.01 4.21
C GLU A 90 -17.36 0.91 3.33
N GLN A 91 -16.35 1.57 3.91
CA GLN A 91 -15.37 2.38 3.19
C GLN A 91 -13.97 1.78 3.28
N PHE A 92 -13.16 2.07 2.27
CA PHE A 92 -11.73 1.77 2.29
C PHE A 92 -10.98 2.93 2.96
N GLU A 93 -10.16 2.61 3.97
CA GLU A 93 -9.20 3.53 4.57
C GLU A 93 -7.78 3.10 4.18
N LEU A 94 -6.93 4.07 3.85
CA LEU A 94 -5.50 3.85 3.60
C LEU A 94 -4.72 3.97 4.91
N LEU A 95 -3.94 2.96 5.24
CA LEU A 95 -3.11 2.92 6.43
C LEU A 95 -1.64 2.80 6.05
N PRO A 96 -0.75 3.67 6.56
CA PRO A 96 0.69 3.50 6.40
C PRO A 96 1.12 2.10 6.81
N PHE A 97 2.01 1.48 6.03
CA PHE A 97 2.46 0.11 6.26
C PHE A 97 3.02 -0.09 7.68
N GLU A 98 3.73 0.92 8.19
CA GLU A 98 4.32 0.93 9.53
C GLU A 98 3.28 0.74 10.64
N LEU A 99 2.06 1.25 10.42
CA LEU A 99 0.94 1.10 11.34
C LEU A 99 0.10 -0.16 11.03
N ALA A 100 -0.03 -0.52 9.76
CA ALA A 100 -0.87 -1.62 9.31
C ALA A 100 -0.25 -3.00 9.59
N LYS A 101 1.09 -3.12 9.57
CA LYS A 101 1.80 -4.42 9.62
C LYS A 101 1.45 -5.26 10.85
N ASP A 102 1.22 -4.63 11.99
CA ASP A 102 0.88 -5.31 13.25
C ASP A 102 -0.52 -5.94 13.22
N PHE A 103 -1.38 -5.52 12.28
CA PHE A 103 -2.76 -5.98 12.13
C PHE A 103 -2.96 -6.94 10.96
N VAL A 104 -1.91 -7.21 10.18
CA VAL A 104 -1.96 -8.18 9.06
C VAL A 104 -2.09 -9.63 9.57
N GLY A 105 -1.76 -9.87 10.85
CA GLY A 105 -1.82 -11.20 11.46
C GLY A 105 -0.68 -12.13 11.02
N LYS A 106 0.42 -11.58 10.51
CA LYS A 106 1.63 -12.29 10.09
C LYS A 106 2.87 -11.60 10.63
N ALA A 107 3.97 -12.34 10.77
CA ALA A 107 5.23 -11.73 11.14
C ALA A 107 5.75 -10.86 9.98
N GLU A 108 6.40 -9.74 10.30
CA GLU A 108 6.99 -8.84 9.29
C GLU A 108 7.97 -9.56 8.35
N ALA A 109 8.68 -10.58 8.87
CA ALA A 109 9.61 -11.40 8.09
C ALA A 109 8.94 -12.32 7.06
N GLU A 110 7.63 -12.52 7.15
CA GLU A 110 6.81 -13.24 6.16
C GLU A 110 6.24 -12.30 5.10
N LEU A 111 6.16 -11.01 5.43
CA LEU A 111 5.66 -9.97 4.54
C LEU A 111 6.79 -9.40 3.67
N THR A 112 7.88 -9.01 4.31
CA THR A 112 8.95 -8.21 3.71
C THR A 112 10.17 -9.05 3.28
N PRO A 113 10.96 -8.59 2.29
CA PRO A 113 10.66 -7.45 1.41
C PRO A 113 9.48 -7.77 0.49
N PHE A 114 8.63 -6.77 0.24
CA PHE A 114 7.61 -6.88 -0.78
C PHE A 114 8.26 -6.71 -2.16
N ARG A 115 7.76 -7.46 -3.13
CA ARG A 115 7.84 -7.04 -4.54
C ARG A 115 6.57 -6.29 -4.89
N TYR A 116 6.60 -5.42 -5.87
CA TYR A 116 5.41 -4.67 -6.27
C TYR A 116 5.24 -4.61 -7.78
N ARG A 117 4.01 -4.32 -8.18
CA ARG A 117 3.67 -3.86 -9.53
C ARG A 117 2.58 -2.80 -9.42
N THR A 118 2.72 -1.68 -10.10
CA THR A 118 1.66 -0.67 -10.21
C THR A 118 0.65 -1.10 -11.27
N LEU A 119 -0.57 -0.57 -11.18
CA LEU A 119 -1.60 -0.87 -12.18
C LEU A 119 -1.29 -0.25 -13.53
N ASP A 120 -0.76 0.97 -13.53
CA ASP A 120 -0.27 1.64 -14.74
C ASP A 120 1.24 1.84 -14.64
N LYS A 121 1.91 1.75 -15.79
CA LYS A 121 3.34 2.04 -15.87
C LYS A 121 3.57 3.54 -15.61
N ILE A 122 4.52 3.85 -14.75
CA ILE A 122 4.87 5.21 -14.38
C ILE A 122 6.09 5.64 -15.19
N GLU A 123 5.94 6.70 -15.99
CA GLU A 123 7.04 7.24 -16.77
C GLU A 123 8.11 7.85 -15.84
N GLY A 124 9.38 7.52 -16.09
CA GLY A 124 10.51 8.00 -15.28
C GLY A 124 10.77 7.21 -14.00
N ASP A 125 9.93 6.23 -13.66
CA ASP A 125 10.20 5.29 -12.58
C ASP A 125 11.17 4.19 -13.06
N GLU A 126 12.46 4.35 -12.73
CA GLU A 126 13.50 3.37 -13.06
C GLU A 126 13.45 2.12 -12.15
N ALA A 127 12.68 2.17 -11.04
CA ALA A 127 12.53 1.03 -10.13
C ALA A 127 11.56 -0.02 -10.68
N GLN A 128 10.70 0.32 -11.65
CA GLN A 128 9.80 -0.64 -12.33
C GLN A 128 10.54 -1.51 -13.36
N VAL A 129 11.40 -2.41 -12.86
CA VAL A 129 12.08 -3.39 -13.70
C VAL A 129 11.10 -4.52 -14.07
N ASN A 130 11.04 -4.89 -15.35
CA ASN A 130 10.18 -5.98 -15.88
C ASN A 130 8.65 -5.77 -15.78
N TRP A 131 8.17 -4.53 -15.68
CA TRP A 131 6.73 -4.24 -15.67
C TRP A 131 5.98 -4.89 -16.87
N PRO A 132 4.81 -5.51 -16.66
CA PRO A 132 3.98 -5.52 -15.45
C PRO A 132 4.27 -6.67 -14.47
N GLU A 133 5.37 -7.39 -14.66
CA GLU A 133 5.82 -8.38 -13.67
C GLU A 133 6.31 -7.67 -12.41
N PHE A 134 6.29 -8.39 -11.29
CA PHE A 134 6.80 -7.89 -10.02
C PHE A 134 8.30 -7.59 -10.13
N SER A 135 8.69 -6.36 -9.79
CA SER A 135 10.08 -5.88 -9.79
C SER A 135 10.84 -6.27 -8.52
#